data_AF-A0A0E3YWQ2-F1
#
_entry.id   AF-A0A0E3YWQ2-F1
#
_cell.length_a   1.000
_cell.length_b   1.000
_cell.length_c   1.000
_cell.angle_alpha   90.00
_cell.angle_beta   90.00
_cell.angle_gamma   90.00
#
_symmetry.space_group_name_H-M   'P 1'
#
loop_
_entity.id
_entity.type
_entity.pdbx_description
1 polymer ?
#
loop_
_entity_poly.entity_id
_entity_poly.type
_entity_poly.pdbx_seq_one_letter_code
_entity_poly.pdbx_strand_id
1 'polypeptide(L)'
;MHPGDTPRFEAKHSFFIGIDSDGTAFDSMEIKQKSVFLPVAVQLWNLHAVQKPFYEIAEFINLYSVHRGVNRFQALAMALERLARHPDVIAQRVDLPDYFALKTFVLSGRALSAGSLADYNKALGSPFLSQVVEWSKRSDERYAQVTRDEGNPPYPLVREALSRAAENADIMIVSSSSHEALIQDWGDTHLLPFITLVAGQEMGNKAAQLKFALQGASRRERTLMIGDALGDLDAARANNVMFYPIIPGREKQSWELFLNEALHRFFQLTYAGDYEQRLLGEFMTVLRPDEVWLTA
;
A
#
# COMPACT_ATOMS: atom_id res chain seq x y z
N MET A 1 3.02 24.71 2.35
CA MET A 1 3.60 24.83 0.99
C MET A 1 2.54 25.42 0.08
N HIS A 2 2.90 26.41 -0.75
CA HIS A 2 2.00 26.91 -1.79
C HIS A 2 1.87 25.88 -2.93
N PRO A 3 0.70 25.76 -3.60
CA PRO A 3 0.56 24.98 -4.81
C PRO A 3 1.34 25.66 -5.94
N GLY A 4 2.63 25.32 -6.09
CA GLY A 4 3.55 25.93 -7.05
C GLY A 4 5.02 25.57 -6.83
N ASP A 5 5.42 25.32 -5.57
CA ASP A 5 6.78 24.87 -5.25
C ASP A 5 6.82 23.34 -5.30
N THR A 6 6.97 22.78 -6.50
CA THR A 6 7.33 21.35 -6.60
C THR A 6 8.78 21.24 -6.17
N PRO A 7 9.12 20.59 -5.04
CA PRO A 7 10.49 20.53 -4.56
C PRO A 7 11.37 19.88 -5.63
N ARG A 8 12.38 20.61 -6.12
CA ARG A 8 13.33 20.07 -7.10
C ARG A 8 14.12 18.97 -6.42
N PHE A 9 13.99 17.74 -6.88
CA PHE A 9 14.83 16.64 -6.41
C PHE A 9 16.25 16.83 -6.96
N GLU A 10 17.19 17.13 -6.07
CA GLU A 10 18.62 17.21 -6.40
C GLU A 10 19.31 15.97 -5.87
N ALA A 11 19.66 15.06 -6.77
CA ALA A 11 20.37 13.83 -6.43
C ALA A 11 21.74 14.16 -5.83
N LYS A 12 22.01 13.63 -4.64
CA LYS A 12 23.29 13.73 -3.92
C LYS A 12 24.17 12.51 -4.18
N HIS A 13 23.55 11.40 -4.53
CA HIS A 13 24.21 10.13 -4.76
C HIS A 13 23.99 9.62 -6.19
N SER A 14 24.85 8.68 -6.59
CA SER A 14 24.71 8.03 -7.90
C SER A 14 23.74 6.83 -7.89
N PHE A 15 23.32 6.40 -6.70
CA PHE A 15 22.30 5.39 -6.50
C PHE A 15 21.03 6.03 -5.93
N PHE A 16 19.90 5.43 -6.28
CA PHE A 16 18.58 5.85 -5.82
C PHE A 16 17.79 4.63 -5.32
N ILE A 17 17.11 4.80 -4.19
CA ILE A 17 16.17 3.83 -3.64
C ILE A 17 14.81 4.51 -3.46
N GLY A 18 13.81 4.02 -4.18
CA GLY A 18 12.40 4.25 -3.85
C GLY A 18 11.97 3.21 -2.82
N ILE A 19 11.25 3.63 -1.78
CA ILE A 19 10.74 2.73 -0.75
C ILE A 19 9.26 3.01 -0.50
N ASP A 20 8.44 1.98 -0.61
CA ASP A 20 7.07 2.06 -0.14
C ASP A 20 7.00 2.12 1.41
N SER A 21 5.91 2.69 1.92
CA SER A 21 5.71 2.83 3.36
C SER A 21 4.95 1.64 3.95
N ASP A 22 3.74 1.39 3.45
CA ASP A 22 2.74 0.57 4.14
C ASP A 22 2.89 -0.91 3.80
N GLY A 23 3.18 -1.77 4.78
CA GLY A 23 3.49 -3.18 4.54
C GLY A 23 4.94 -3.42 4.09
N THR A 24 5.69 -2.35 3.83
CA THR A 24 7.09 -2.38 3.41
C THR A 24 8.03 -1.96 4.55
N ALA A 25 7.93 -0.72 5.02
CA ALA A 25 8.71 -0.22 6.15
C ALA A 25 7.98 -0.48 7.49
N PHE A 26 6.66 -0.45 7.47
CA PHE A 26 5.80 -0.61 8.67
C PHE A 26 4.77 -1.71 8.48
N ASP A 27 4.29 -2.29 9.59
CA ASP A 27 3.17 -3.23 9.61
C ASP A 27 1.79 -2.54 9.59
N SER A 28 1.73 -1.36 9.00
CA SER A 28 0.51 -0.57 8.91
C SER A 28 -0.57 -1.27 8.08
N MET A 29 -0.22 -2.20 7.18
CA MET A 29 -1.18 -2.96 6.39
C MET A 29 -2.05 -3.88 7.26
N GLU A 30 -1.46 -4.65 8.18
CA GLU A 30 -2.26 -5.48 9.08
C GLU A 30 -3.09 -4.62 10.04
N ILE A 31 -2.51 -3.56 10.60
CA ILE A 31 -3.21 -2.62 11.49
C ILE A 31 -4.42 -2.00 10.79
N LYS A 32 -4.22 -1.45 9.58
CA LYS A 32 -5.28 -0.81 8.79
C LYS A 32 -6.42 -1.77 8.49
N GLN A 33 -6.15 -3.03 8.18
CA GLN A 33 -7.23 -3.99 7.91
C GLN A 33 -7.88 -4.46 9.20
N LYS A 34 -7.12 -5.11 10.09
CA LYS A 34 -7.63 -5.88 11.22
C LYS A 34 -8.16 -5.01 12.37
N SER A 35 -7.53 -3.85 12.60
CA SER A 35 -7.86 -2.96 13.74
C SER A 35 -8.69 -1.74 13.34
N VAL A 36 -8.82 -1.45 12.04
CA VAL A 36 -9.45 -0.22 11.54
C VAL A 36 -10.56 -0.51 10.52
N PHE A 37 -10.23 -0.85 9.27
CA PHE A 37 -11.18 -0.89 8.17
C PHE A 37 -12.28 -1.93 8.36
N LEU A 38 -11.92 -3.14 8.79
CA LEU A 38 -12.88 -4.23 8.96
C LEU A 38 -13.80 -4.01 10.18
N PRO A 39 -13.28 -3.63 11.38
CA PRO A 39 -14.14 -3.29 12.50
C PRO A 39 -15.11 -2.14 12.20
N VAL A 40 -14.63 -1.06 11.55
CA VAL A 40 -15.48 0.10 11.21
C VAL A 40 -16.57 -0.30 10.22
N ALA A 41 -16.25 -1.14 9.23
CA ALA A 41 -17.23 -1.67 8.27
C ALA A 41 -18.30 -2.51 8.97
N VAL A 42 -17.91 -3.43 9.86
CA VAL A 42 -18.86 -4.28 10.61
C VAL A 42 -19.80 -3.43 11.44
N GLN A 43 -19.28 -2.43 12.16
CA GLN A 43 -20.09 -1.54 12.97
C GLN A 43 -21.05 -0.69 12.13
N LEU A 44 -20.57 -0.11 11.03
CA LEU A 44 -21.37 0.83 10.23
C LEU A 44 -22.48 0.13 9.44
N TRP A 45 -22.23 -1.07 8.93
CA TRP A 45 -23.17 -1.84 8.11
C TRP A 45 -23.81 -3.02 8.84
N ASN A 46 -23.63 -3.10 10.16
CA ASN A 46 -24.22 -4.16 11.00
C ASN A 46 -23.90 -5.59 10.51
N LEU A 47 -22.66 -5.84 10.08
CA LEU A 47 -22.25 -7.11 9.48
C LEU A 47 -21.92 -8.20 10.53
N HIS A 48 -22.34 -8.04 11.79
CA HIS A 48 -21.96 -8.96 12.88
C HIS A 48 -22.31 -10.42 12.62
N ALA A 49 -23.47 -10.69 11.99
CA ALA A 49 -23.91 -12.04 11.64
C ALA A 49 -22.97 -12.74 10.62
N VAL A 50 -22.26 -11.96 9.82
CA VAL A 50 -21.36 -12.42 8.75
C VAL A 50 -19.94 -11.87 8.92
N GLN A 51 -19.58 -11.51 10.15
CA GLN A 51 -18.29 -10.88 10.46
C GLN A 51 -17.13 -11.80 10.05
N LYS A 52 -17.20 -13.08 10.40
CA LYS A 52 -16.17 -14.06 10.09
C LYS A 52 -15.92 -14.16 8.57
N PRO A 53 -16.91 -14.48 7.71
CA PRO A 53 -16.66 -14.56 6.28
C PRO A 53 -16.27 -13.21 5.67
N PHE A 54 -16.78 -12.09 6.20
CA PHE A 54 -16.35 -10.76 5.75
C PHE A 54 -14.86 -10.51 6.03
N TYR A 55 -14.36 -10.86 7.22
CA TYR A 55 -12.96 -10.72 7.58
C TYR A 55 -12.07 -11.62 6.73
N GLU A 56 -12.42 -12.91 6.60
CA GLU A 56 -11.65 -13.86 5.80
C GLU A 56 -11.50 -13.40 4.34
N ILE A 57 -12.60 -12.93 3.74
CA ILE A 57 -12.61 -12.39 2.38
C ILE A 57 -11.76 -11.12 2.28
N ALA A 58 -11.97 -10.16 3.17
CA ALA A 58 -11.33 -8.86 3.07
C ALA A 58 -9.84 -8.91 3.42
N GLU A 59 -9.44 -9.71 4.41
CA GLU A 59 -8.04 -9.98 4.72
C GLU A 59 -7.36 -10.71 3.55
N PHE A 60 -8.02 -11.71 2.94
CA PHE A 60 -7.48 -12.35 1.75
C PHE A 60 -7.20 -11.33 0.64
N ILE A 61 -8.18 -10.49 0.30
CA ILE A 61 -8.05 -9.48 -0.76
C ILE A 61 -6.89 -8.54 -0.43
N ASN A 62 -6.88 -7.95 0.76
CA ASN A 62 -5.99 -6.84 1.09
C ASN A 62 -4.59 -7.26 1.53
N LEU A 63 -4.40 -8.46 2.07
CA LEU A 63 -3.14 -8.88 2.68
C LEU A 63 -2.48 -10.04 1.93
N TYR A 64 -3.26 -10.98 1.38
CA TYR A 64 -2.75 -12.30 0.98
C TYR A 64 -2.98 -12.65 -0.50
N SER A 65 -3.54 -11.74 -1.28
CA SER A 65 -3.84 -11.95 -2.70
C SER A 65 -3.05 -11.00 -3.59
N VAL A 66 -3.13 -11.21 -4.91
CA VAL A 66 -2.61 -10.27 -5.92
C VAL A 66 -3.19 -8.85 -5.81
N HIS A 67 -4.30 -8.67 -5.07
CA HIS A 67 -4.89 -7.36 -4.78
C HIS A 67 -4.32 -6.67 -3.54
N ARG A 68 -3.24 -7.20 -2.95
CA ARG A 68 -2.55 -6.54 -1.84
C ARG A 68 -2.19 -5.09 -2.21
N GLY A 69 -2.48 -4.16 -1.31
CA GLY A 69 -2.14 -2.74 -1.49
C GLY A 69 -3.00 -1.97 -2.49
N VAL A 70 -4.09 -2.55 -3.03
CA VAL A 70 -5.05 -1.80 -3.88
C VAL A 70 -5.79 -0.73 -3.07
N ASN A 71 -6.44 0.20 -3.77
CA ASN A 71 -7.20 1.24 -3.12
C ASN A 71 -8.33 0.67 -2.23
N ARG A 72 -8.54 1.27 -1.06
CA ARG A 72 -9.54 0.82 -0.09
C ARG A 72 -10.96 0.68 -0.66
N PHE A 73 -11.37 1.52 -1.62
CA PHE A 73 -12.68 1.43 -2.27
C PHE A 73 -12.75 0.28 -3.28
N GLN A 74 -11.66 0.01 -4.00
CA GLN A 74 -11.54 -1.18 -4.86
C GLN A 74 -11.64 -2.45 -4.03
N ALA A 75 -10.86 -2.53 -2.95
CA ALA A 75 -10.87 -3.67 -2.05
C ALA A 75 -12.25 -3.90 -1.42
N LEU A 76 -12.89 -2.84 -0.94
CA LEU A 76 -14.23 -2.91 -0.36
C LEU A 76 -15.28 -3.41 -1.38
N ALA A 77 -15.23 -2.90 -2.62
CA ALA A 77 -16.14 -3.36 -3.68
C ALA A 77 -15.97 -4.86 -3.96
N MET A 78 -14.71 -5.34 -4.05
CA MET A 78 -14.41 -6.77 -4.25
C MET A 78 -14.86 -7.61 -3.05
N ALA A 79 -14.68 -7.12 -1.83
CA ALA A 79 -15.07 -7.83 -0.61
C ALA A 79 -16.58 -7.98 -0.51
N LEU A 80 -17.34 -6.90 -0.72
CA LEU A 80 -18.81 -6.95 -0.69
C LEU A 80 -19.38 -7.83 -1.81
N GLU A 81 -18.80 -7.77 -3.01
CA GLU A 81 -19.19 -8.63 -4.13
C GLU A 81 -18.99 -10.13 -3.84
N ARG A 82 -17.89 -10.50 -3.16
CA ARG A 82 -17.68 -11.89 -2.72
C ARG A 82 -18.57 -12.28 -1.57
N LEU A 83 -18.73 -11.39 -0.60
CA LEU A 83 -19.59 -11.63 0.57
C LEU A 83 -21.02 -11.92 0.12
N ALA A 84 -21.53 -11.19 -0.89
CA ALA A 84 -22.85 -11.42 -1.46
C ALA A 84 -23.07 -12.82 -2.05
N ARG A 85 -21.99 -13.53 -2.39
CA ARG A 85 -22.04 -14.91 -2.93
C ARG A 85 -21.68 -15.96 -1.88
N HIS A 86 -21.34 -15.57 -0.65
CA HIS A 86 -20.89 -16.48 0.39
C HIS A 86 -22.06 -17.36 0.89
N PRO A 87 -21.88 -18.68 1.07
CA PRO A 87 -22.94 -19.59 1.51
C PRO A 87 -23.65 -19.15 2.79
N ASP A 88 -22.90 -18.70 3.80
CA ASP A 88 -23.46 -18.24 5.07
C ASP A 88 -24.35 -16.99 4.93
N VAL A 89 -23.98 -16.06 4.04
CA VAL A 89 -24.75 -14.83 3.78
C VAL A 89 -26.09 -15.20 3.11
N ILE A 90 -26.05 -16.11 2.15
CA ILE A 90 -27.24 -16.63 1.45
C ILE A 90 -28.14 -17.39 2.43
N ALA A 91 -27.58 -18.29 3.23
CA ALA A 91 -28.33 -19.13 4.18
C ALA A 91 -29.02 -18.29 5.27
N GLN A 92 -28.35 -17.24 5.75
CA GLN A 92 -28.88 -16.34 6.78
C GLN A 92 -29.74 -15.21 6.23
N ARG A 93 -29.85 -15.06 4.91
CA ARG A 93 -30.59 -13.97 4.23
C ARG A 93 -30.18 -12.58 4.73
N VAL A 94 -28.87 -12.40 4.90
CA VAL A 94 -28.31 -11.13 5.38
C VAL A 94 -28.49 -10.09 4.30
N ASP A 95 -29.14 -8.99 4.66
CA ASP A 95 -29.32 -7.85 3.77
C ASP A 95 -27.99 -7.09 3.65
N LEU A 96 -27.35 -7.18 2.48
CA LEU A 96 -26.11 -6.46 2.21
C LEU A 96 -26.43 -5.10 1.59
N PRO A 97 -25.60 -4.08 1.87
CA PRO A 97 -25.77 -2.79 1.23
C PRO A 97 -25.62 -2.90 -0.30
N ASP A 98 -26.28 -1.99 -1.03
CA ASP A 98 -26.21 -1.89 -2.50
C ASP A 98 -24.80 -1.47 -2.97
N TYR A 99 -23.93 -2.46 -3.11
CA TYR A 99 -22.53 -2.27 -3.45
C TYR A 99 -22.28 -1.96 -4.94
N PHE A 100 -23.30 -2.03 -5.81
CA PHE A 100 -23.15 -1.80 -7.25
C PHE A 100 -22.76 -0.35 -7.57
N ALA A 101 -23.28 0.61 -6.80
CA ALA A 101 -22.92 2.02 -6.93
C ALA A 101 -21.42 2.24 -6.67
N LEU A 102 -20.84 1.53 -5.68
CA LEU A 102 -19.42 1.62 -5.37
C LEU A 102 -18.57 1.00 -6.47
N LYS A 103 -18.97 -0.17 -6.99
CA LYS A 103 -18.30 -0.82 -8.12
C LYS A 103 -18.27 0.10 -9.35
N THR A 104 -19.38 0.79 -9.63
CA THR A 104 -19.47 1.73 -10.75
C THR A 104 -18.55 2.94 -10.56
N PHE A 105 -18.48 3.49 -9.33
CA PHE A 105 -17.53 4.56 -9.01
C PHE A 105 -16.07 4.10 -9.21
N VAL A 106 -15.73 2.91 -8.72
CA VAL A 106 -14.38 2.34 -8.87
C VAL A 106 -13.96 2.20 -10.33
N LEU A 107 -14.90 1.86 -11.22
CA LEU A 107 -14.65 1.70 -12.65
C LEU A 107 -14.77 3.00 -13.46
N SER A 108 -15.14 4.12 -12.82
CA SER A 108 -15.43 5.38 -13.53
C SER A 108 -14.21 6.12 -14.05
N GLY A 109 -13.00 5.71 -13.67
CA GLY A 109 -11.75 6.42 -13.97
C GLY A 109 -11.53 7.69 -13.14
N ARG A 110 -12.43 7.99 -12.20
CA ARG A 110 -12.24 9.08 -11.22
C ARG A 110 -11.14 8.73 -10.22
N ALA A 111 -10.59 9.76 -9.58
CA ALA A 111 -9.68 9.57 -8.45
C ALA A 111 -10.40 8.82 -7.32
N LEU A 112 -9.76 7.77 -6.79
CA LEU A 112 -10.36 6.93 -5.74
C LEU A 112 -10.10 7.51 -4.35
N SER A 113 -10.72 8.65 -4.06
CA SER A 113 -10.64 9.35 -2.77
C SER A 113 -12.02 9.61 -2.16
N ALA A 114 -12.08 9.80 -0.84
CA ALA A 114 -13.34 10.10 -0.15
C ALA A 114 -14.01 11.38 -0.68
N GLY A 115 -13.21 12.38 -1.06
CA GLY A 115 -13.70 13.61 -1.69
C GLY A 115 -14.32 13.36 -3.07
N SER A 116 -13.62 12.62 -3.94
CA SER A 116 -14.15 12.30 -5.27
C SER A 116 -15.40 11.43 -5.22
N LEU A 117 -15.47 10.51 -4.25
CA LEU A 117 -16.66 9.69 -4.00
C LEU A 117 -17.84 10.54 -3.51
N ALA A 118 -17.60 11.46 -2.57
CA ALA A 118 -18.63 12.38 -2.10
C ALA A 118 -19.17 13.26 -3.24
N ASP A 119 -18.27 13.78 -4.09
CA ASP A 119 -18.66 14.56 -5.27
C ASP A 119 -19.41 13.73 -6.31
N TYR A 120 -19.01 12.48 -6.54
CA TYR A 120 -19.74 11.53 -7.39
C TYR A 120 -21.16 11.30 -6.86
N ASN A 121 -21.30 11.15 -5.55
CA ASN A 121 -22.58 10.85 -4.93
C ASN A 121 -23.57 12.03 -4.90
N LYS A 122 -23.13 13.27 -5.08
CA LYS A 122 -24.03 14.44 -5.13
C LYS A 122 -25.12 14.32 -6.21
N ALA A 123 -24.79 13.71 -7.35
CA ALA A 123 -25.73 13.52 -8.45
C ALA A 123 -26.59 12.25 -8.31
N LEU A 124 -26.04 11.18 -7.72
CA LEU A 124 -26.75 9.90 -7.56
C LEU A 124 -27.68 9.88 -6.35
N GLY A 125 -27.30 10.56 -5.26
CA GLY A 125 -28.05 10.52 -4.01
C GLY A 125 -28.10 9.14 -3.35
N SER A 126 -27.09 8.28 -3.57
CA SER A 126 -27.04 6.93 -3.00
C SER A 126 -26.79 6.99 -1.49
N PRO A 127 -27.68 6.44 -0.64
CA PRO A 127 -27.44 6.35 0.80
C PRO A 127 -26.20 5.52 1.13
N PHE A 128 -25.98 4.43 0.39
CA PHE A 128 -24.83 3.56 0.59
C PHE A 128 -23.52 4.28 0.31
N LEU A 129 -23.40 5.03 -0.79
CA LEU A 129 -22.16 5.77 -1.07
C LEU A 129 -21.86 6.84 -0.01
N SER A 130 -22.89 7.47 0.57
CA SER A 130 -22.72 8.36 1.73
C SER A 130 -22.14 7.60 2.92
N GLN A 131 -22.60 6.38 3.19
CA GLN A 131 -22.03 5.53 4.23
C GLN A 131 -20.59 5.08 3.89
N VAL A 132 -20.24 4.85 2.62
CA VAL A 132 -18.86 4.53 2.24
C VAL A 132 -17.92 5.73 2.47
N VAL A 133 -18.37 6.95 2.19
CA VAL A 133 -17.63 8.17 2.54
C VAL A 133 -17.43 8.26 4.05
N GLU A 134 -18.47 7.99 4.82
CA GLU A 134 -18.41 7.97 6.30
C GLU A 134 -17.46 6.89 6.81
N TRP A 135 -17.54 5.67 6.27
CA TRP A 135 -16.62 4.57 6.58
C TRP A 135 -15.16 4.97 6.35
N SER A 136 -14.87 5.65 5.23
CA SER A 136 -13.51 6.12 4.95
C SER A 136 -13.02 7.13 5.97
N LYS A 137 -13.87 8.10 6.37
CA LYS A 137 -13.51 9.12 7.36
C LYS A 137 -13.30 8.52 8.75
N ARG A 138 -14.24 7.69 9.21
CA ARG A 138 -14.10 6.97 10.49
C ARG A 138 -12.88 6.07 10.53
N SER A 139 -12.53 5.48 9.40
CA SER A 139 -11.31 4.69 9.27
C SER A 139 -10.05 5.54 9.46
N ASP A 140 -9.99 6.73 8.88
CA ASP A 140 -8.85 7.63 9.09
C ASP A 140 -8.75 8.09 10.55
N GLU A 141 -9.88 8.44 11.18
CA GLU A 141 -9.95 8.79 12.61
C GLU A 141 -9.52 7.63 13.51
N ARG A 142 -9.99 6.41 13.22
CA ARG A 142 -9.67 5.20 13.97
C ARG A 142 -8.21 4.80 13.78
N TYR A 143 -7.64 4.93 12.58
CA TYR A 143 -6.21 4.70 12.36
C TYR A 143 -5.36 5.69 13.17
N ALA A 144 -5.69 6.98 13.14
CA ALA A 144 -4.99 7.98 13.95
C ALA A 144 -5.10 7.71 15.45
N GLN A 145 -6.22 7.14 15.93
CA GLN A 145 -6.34 6.69 17.31
C GLN A 145 -5.43 5.48 17.59
N VAL A 146 -5.55 4.41 16.81
CA VAL A 146 -4.76 3.18 17.00
C VAL A 146 -3.26 3.46 16.96
N THR A 147 -2.78 4.23 15.98
CA THR A 147 -1.36 4.57 15.88
C THR A 147 -0.87 5.42 17.05
N ARG A 148 -1.70 6.29 17.63
CA ARG A 148 -1.33 7.04 18.85
C ARG A 148 -1.28 6.16 20.09
N ASP A 149 -2.24 5.25 20.23
CA ASP A 149 -2.41 4.44 21.43
C ASP A 149 -1.44 3.23 21.46
N GLU A 150 -1.23 2.59 20.31
CA GLU A 150 -0.49 1.34 20.16
C GLU A 150 0.85 1.50 19.41
N GLY A 151 1.03 2.61 18.67
CA GLY A 151 2.18 2.84 17.81
C GLY A 151 2.08 2.14 16.46
N ASN A 152 3.03 2.46 15.58
CA ASN A 152 3.26 1.75 14.31
C ASN A 152 4.78 1.63 14.08
N PRO A 153 5.46 0.75 14.83
CA PRO A 153 6.91 0.63 14.73
C PRO A 153 7.32 0.09 13.35
N PRO A 154 8.49 0.50 12.83
CA PRO A 154 9.01 -0.10 11.62
C PRO A 154 9.37 -1.57 11.86
N TYR A 155 9.40 -2.36 10.80
CA TYR A 155 9.90 -3.73 10.90
C TYR A 155 11.34 -3.77 11.43
N PRO A 156 11.75 -4.85 12.12
CA PRO A 156 13.12 -5.02 12.55
C PRO A 156 14.10 -4.84 11.39
N LEU A 157 15.23 -4.18 11.64
CA LEU A 157 16.32 -3.90 10.70
C LEU A 157 16.04 -2.86 9.61
N VAL A 158 14.82 -2.30 9.50
CA VAL A 158 14.52 -1.20 8.57
C VAL A 158 15.46 -0.02 8.82
N ARG A 159 15.62 0.38 10.08
CA ARG A 159 16.45 1.54 10.44
C ARG A 159 17.91 1.33 10.05
N GLU A 160 18.46 0.16 10.36
CA GLU A 160 19.83 -0.23 10.04
C GLU A 160 20.05 -0.30 8.52
N ALA A 161 19.11 -0.89 7.79
CA ALA A 161 19.13 -0.96 6.34
C ALA A 161 19.10 0.43 5.69
N LEU A 162 18.19 1.31 6.13
CA LEU A 162 18.09 2.68 5.61
C LEU A 162 19.32 3.51 5.96
N SER A 163 19.84 3.39 7.18
CA SER A 163 21.08 4.05 7.57
C SER A 163 22.24 3.62 6.67
N ARG A 164 22.36 2.32 6.36
CA ARG A 164 23.42 1.80 5.50
C ARG A 164 23.23 2.22 4.04
N ALA A 165 21.99 2.23 3.56
CA ALA A 165 21.64 2.64 2.21
C ALA A 165 21.94 4.13 1.98
N ALA A 166 21.58 4.98 2.95
CA ALA A 166 21.76 6.43 2.88
C ALA A 166 23.23 6.88 2.80
N GLU A 167 24.19 6.00 3.11
CA GLU A 167 25.62 6.29 2.88
C GLU A 167 25.95 6.45 1.39
N ASN A 168 25.22 5.78 0.49
CA ASN A 168 25.55 5.67 -0.93
C ASN A 168 24.37 5.90 -1.88
N ALA A 169 23.15 6.07 -1.37
CA ALA A 169 21.95 6.27 -2.17
C ALA A 169 21.07 7.40 -1.61
N ASP A 170 20.44 8.15 -2.52
CA ASP A 170 19.28 8.96 -2.17
C ASP A 170 18.08 8.05 -1.95
N ILE A 171 17.34 8.29 -0.86
CA ILE A 171 16.17 7.48 -0.51
C ILE A 171 14.91 8.33 -0.62
N MET A 172 13.92 7.86 -1.37
CA MET A 172 12.62 8.51 -1.51
C MET A 172 11.51 7.59 -1.01
N ILE A 173 10.65 8.12 -0.15
CA ILE A 173 9.39 7.44 0.17
C ILE A 173 8.45 7.56 -1.03
N VAL A 174 7.89 6.44 -1.48
CA VAL A 174 6.97 6.31 -2.62
C VAL A 174 5.68 5.70 -2.12
N SER A 175 4.68 6.52 -1.77
CA SER A 175 3.48 6.03 -1.08
C SER A 175 2.19 6.63 -1.60
N SER A 176 1.11 5.87 -1.42
CA SER A 176 -0.27 6.32 -1.68
C SER A 176 -0.90 7.03 -0.48
N SER A 177 -0.18 7.14 0.65
CA SER A 177 -0.58 7.95 1.80
C SER A 177 -0.27 9.44 1.56
N SER A 178 -0.92 10.34 2.31
CA SER A 178 -0.64 11.78 2.21
C SER A 178 0.76 12.12 2.67
N HIS A 179 1.35 13.16 2.10
CA HIS A 179 2.66 13.66 2.56
C HIS A 179 2.66 13.97 4.06
N GLU A 180 1.58 14.57 4.58
CA GLU A 180 1.44 14.88 6.01
C GLU A 180 1.47 13.62 6.88
N ALA A 181 0.71 12.57 6.52
CA ALA A 181 0.71 11.31 7.26
C ALA A 181 2.09 10.64 7.23
N LEU A 182 2.80 10.70 6.09
CA LEU A 182 4.13 10.13 5.96
C LEU A 182 5.16 10.86 6.83
N ILE A 183 5.12 12.19 6.87
CA ILE A 183 6.01 12.98 7.74
C ILE A 183 5.78 12.62 9.21
N GLN A 184 4.54 12.41 9.62
CA GLN A 184 4.22 11.99 10.97
C GLN A 184 4.71 10.56 11.24
N ASP A 185 4.25 9.57 10.48
CA ASP A 185 4.54 8.14 10.69
C ASP A 185 6.06 7.85 10.67
N TRP A 186 6.80 8.43 9.71
CA TRP A 186 8.26 8.26 9.62
C TRP A 186 9.02 9.14 10.62
N GLY A 187 8.44 10.26 11.03
CA GLY A 187 9.02 11.19 12.01
C GLY A 187 9.00 10.61 13.42
N ASP A 188 7.85 10.04 13.82
CA ASP A 188 7.62 9.39 15.11
C ASP A 188 8.55 8.18 15.33
N THR A 189 9.12 7.64 14.25
CA THR A 189 10.02 6.48 14.26
C THR A 189 11.48 6.84 13.98
N HIS A 190 11.80 8.13 13.90
CA HIS A 190 13.15 8.66 13.66
C HIS A 190 13.82 8.12 12.39
N LEU A 191 13.03 7.82 11.35
CA LEU A 191 13.52 7.35 10.06
C LEU A 191 13.72 8.49 9.04
N LEU A 192 13.00 9.61 9.18
CA LEU A 192 13.13 10.78 8.31
C LEU A 192 14.58 11.26 8.07
N PRO A 193 15.53 11.20 9.03
CA PRO A 193 16.91 11.61 8.78
C PRO A 193 17.63 10.84 7.65
N PHE A 194 17.14 9.65 7.27
CA PHE A 194 17.69 8.84 6.18
C PHE A 194 17.03 9.13 4.82
N ILE A 195 16.00 9.97 4.78
CA ILE A 195 15.15 10.17 3.61
C ILE A 195 15.49 11.49 2.91
N THR A 196 15.76 11.41 1.62
CA THR A 196 16.04 12.57 0.76
C THR A 196 14.73 13.27 0.34
N LEU A 197 13.67 12.52 0.03
CA LEU A 197 12.39 13.08 -0.42
C LEU A 197 11.21 12.24 0.08
N VAL A 198 10.13 12.90 0.50
CA VAL A 198 8.87 12.25 0.89
C VAL A 198 7.82 12.49 -0.18
N ALA A 199 7.57 11.50 -1.04
CA ALA A 199 6.55 11.57 -2.08
C ALA A 199 5.24 10.89 -1.64
N GLY A 200 4.28 11.73 -1.23
CA GLY A 200 2.91 11.31 -0.93
C GLY A 200 2.00 11.34 -2.16
N GLN A 201 0.74 10.94 -1.98
CA GLN A 201 -0.29 10.88 -3.03
C GLN A 201 -0.47 12.18 -3.81
N GLU A 202 -0.11 13.32 -3.23
CA GLU A 202 -0.17 14.64 -3.84
C GLU A 202 0.75 14.76 -5.07
N MET A 203 1.81 13.92 -5.14
CA MET A 203 2.73 13.83 -6.27
C MET A 203 2.28 12.82 -7.34
N GLY A 204 1.02 12.37 -7.29
CA GLY A 204 0.46 11.39 -8.20
C GLY A 204 0.64 9.95 -7.71
N ASN A 205 0.40 8.99 -8.60
CA ASN A 205 0.59 7.57 -8.28
C ASN A 205 2.08 7.20 -8.16
N LYS A 206 2.37 6.03 -7.58
CA LYS A 206 3.76 5.55 -7.35
C LYS A 206 4.63 5.59 -8.61
N ALA A 207 4.06 5.26 -9.77
CA ALA A 207 4.78 5.34 -11.04
C ALA A 207 5.15 6.78 -11.43
N ALA A 208 4.25 7.75 -11.22
CA ALA A 208 4.51 9.17 -11.44
C ALA A 208 5.52 9.74 -10.42
N GLN A 209 5.45 9.32 -9.16
CA GLN A 209 6.39 9.69 -8.10
C GLN A 209 7.81 9.23 -8.45
N LEU A 210 7.98 7.95 -8.83
CA LEU A 210 9.27 7.44 -9.31
C LEU A 210 9.73 8.22 -10.54
N LYS A 211 8.86 8.38 -11.55
CA LYS A 211 9.20 9.13 -12.77
C LYS A 211 9.72 10.53 -12.46
N PHE A 212 9.11 11.22 -11.48
CA PHE A 212 9.53 12.55 -11.04
C PHE A 212 10.97 12.55 -10.54
N ALA A 213 11.34 11.63 -9.63
CA ALA A 213 12.68 11.58 -9.06
C ALA A 213 13.77 11.18 -10.08
N LEU A 214 13.39 10.44 -11.14
CA LEU A 214 14.34 9.91 -12.12
C LEU A 214 14.60 10.87 -13.31
N GLN A 215 13.92 12.03 -13.35
CA GLN A 215 14.14 13.09 -14.34
C GLN A 215 15.51 13.78 -14.11
N GLY A 216 16.61 13.11 -14.46
CA GLY A 216 17.93 13.77 -14.42
C GLY A 216 19.17 12.90 -14.64
N ALA A 217 19.19 11.64 -14.19
CA ALA A 217 20.42 10.83 -14.28
C ALA A 217 20.27 9.33 -14.00
N SER A 218 19.05 8.82 -13.80
CA SER A 218 18.85 7.44 -13.34
C SER A 218 19.28 6.42 -14.40
N ARG A 219 20.23 5.55 -14.02
CA ARG A 219 20.51 4.30 -14.72
C ARG A 219 19.72 3.20 -14.04
N ARG A 220 19.03 2.36 -14.80
CA ARG A 220 18.30 1.18 -14.30
C ARG A 220 19.09 0.41 -13.23
N GLU A 221 20.37 0.14 -13.49
CA GLU A 221 21.26 -0.62 -12.61
C GLU A 221 21.61 0.07 -11.28
N ARG A 222 21.22 1.34 -11.11
CA ARG A 222 21.46 2.16 -9.91
C ARG A 222 20.16 2.68 -9.31
N THR A 223 19.03 2.11 -9.70
CA THR A 223 17.73 2.52 -9.19
C THR A 223 16.96 1.28 -8.76
N LEU A 224 16.59 1.25 -7.47
CA LEU A 224 15.88 0.15 -6.85
C LEU A 224 14.58 0.67 -6.24
N MET A 225 13.47 -0.03 -6.46
CA MET A 225 12.21 0.17 -5.76
C MET A 225 12.03 -0.97 -4.75
N ILE A 226 11.77 -0.64 -3.50
CA ILE A 226 11.47 -1.59 -2.42
C ILE A 226 9.97 -1.53 -2.14
N GLY A 227 9.28 -2.67 -2.19
CA GLY A 227 7.83 -2.71 -1.94
C GLY A 227 7.30 -4.11 -1.69
N ASP A 228 6.05 -4.21 -1.24
CA ASP A 228 5.41 -5.47 -0.81
C ASP A 228 4.18 -5.84 -1.65
N ALA A 229 3.76 -4.97 -2.59
CA ALA A 229 2.58 -5.15 -3.41
C ALA A 229 2.90 -5.15 -4.92
N LEU A 230 1.98 -5.73 -5.71
CA LEU A 230 2.11 -5.71 -7.18
C LEU A 230 2.11 -4.28 -7.75
N GLY A 231 1.39 -3.35 -7.11
CA GLY A 231 1.41 -1.94 -7.50
C GLY A 231 2.80 -1.30 -7.43
N ASP A 232 3.66 -1.72 -6.50
CA ASP A 232 5.05 -1.27 -6.42
C ASP A 232 5.91 -1.86 -7.52
N LEU A 233 5.74 -3.16 -7.79
CA LEU A 233 6.41 -3.84 -8.89
C LEU A 233 6.03 -3.22 -10.24
N ASP A 234 4.75 -2.90 -10.44
CA ASP A 234 4.27 -2.25 -11.65
C ASP A 234 4.81 -0.82 -11.78
N ALA A 235 4.90 -0.07 -10.68
CA ALA A 235 5.55 1.24 -10.67
C ALA A 235 7.04 1.15 -11.02
N ALA A 236 7.74 0.13 -10.52
CA ALA A 236 9.14 -0.15 -10.84
C ALA A 236 9.32 -0.47 -12.34
N ARG A 237 8.48 -1.36 -12.87
CA ARG A 237 8.48 -1.75 -14.30
C ARG A 237 8.17 -0.58 -15.22
N ALA A 238 7.18 0.23 -14.89
CA ALA A 238 6.79 1.41 -15.66
C ALA A 238 7.92 2.45 -15.78
N ASN A 239 8.86 2.45 -14.83
CA ASN A 239 10.02 3.33 -14.81
C ASN A 239 11.33 2.62 -15.18
N ASN A 240 11.27 1.36 -15.60
CA ASN A 240 12.44 0.55 -15.97
C ASN A 240 13.51 0.50 -14.87
N VAL A 241 13.09 0.33 -13.61
CA VAL A 241 13.99 0.22 -12.44
C VAL A 241 13.95 -1.19 -11.85
N MET A 242 14.94 -1.54 -11.05
CA MET A 242 14.97 -2.83 -10.35
C MET A 242 13.94 -2.85 -9.21
N PHE A 243 13.50 -4.04 -8.80
CA PHE A 243 12.57 -4.22 -7.69
C PHE A 243 13.13 -5.17 -6.63
N TYR A 244 13.02 -4.78 -5.37
CA TYR A 244 13.28 -5.62 -4.21
C TYR A 244 11.97 -5.89 -3.46
N PRO A 245 11.50 -7.14 -3.42
CA PRO A 245 10.26 -7.47 -2.71
C PRO A 245 10.48 -7.54 -1.20
N ILE A 246 9.62 -6.86 -0.44
CA ILE A 246 9.31 -7.24 0.93
C ILE A 246 8.22 -8.30 0.87
N ILE A 247 8.53 -9.52 1.30
CA ILE A 247 7.62 -10.65 1.13
C ILE A 247 6.61 -10.67 2.27
N PRO A 248 5.29 -10.64 1.99
CA PRO A 248 4.26 -10.69 3.04
C PRO A 248 4.38 -11.93 3.93
N GLY A 249 4.29 -11.74 5.24
CA GLY A 249 4.52 -12.77 6.27
C GLY A 249 5.98 -13.19 6.45
N ARG A 250 6.90 -12.57 5.70
CA ARG A 250 8.36 -12.77 5.77
C ARG A 250 9.10 -11.43 5.77
N GLU A 251 8.50 -10.38 6.33
CA GLU A 251 8.99 -9.00 6.27
C GLU A 251 10.33 -8.87 6.98
N LYS A 252 10.45 -9.44 8.18
CA LYS A 252 11.71 -9.47 8.93
C LYS A 252 12.83 -10.17 8.13
N GLN A 253 12.55 -11.33 7.54
CA GLN A 253 13.53 -12.06 6.72
C GLN A 253 13.91 -11.28 5.46
N SER A 254 12.95 -10.56 4.88
CA SER A 254 13.19 -9.69 3.72
C SER A 254 14.13 -8.54 4.08
N TRP A 255 13.96 -7.92 5.25
CA TRP A 255 14.88 -6.88 5.73
C TRP A 255 16.25 -7.42 6.13
N GLU A 256 16.33 -8.61 6.74
CA GLU A 256 17.59 -9.32 7.02
C GLU A 256 18.38 -9.59 5.73
N LEU A 257 17.72 -10.13 4.69
CA LEU A 257 18.34 -10.39 3.40
C LEU A 257 18.77 -9.10 2.70
N PHE A 258 17.97 -8.05 2.81
CA PHE A 258 18.28 -6.75 2.20
C PHE A 258 19.57 -6.18 2.78
N LEU A 259 19.65 -6.10 4.10
CA LEU A 259 20.79 -5.55 4.83
C LEU A 259 22.06 -6.38 4.62
N ASN A 260 21.96 -7.70 4.72
CA ASN A 260 23.13 -8.58 4.73
C ASN A 260 23.65 -8.96 3.33
N GLU A 261 22.82 -8.85 2.30
CA GLU A 261 23.19 -9.30 0.94
C GLU A 261 22.74 -8.33 -0.16
N ALA A 262 21.44 -8.07 -0.27
CA ALA A 262 20.87 -7.43 -1.46
C ALA A 262 21.38 -6.00 -1.67
N LEU A 263 21.52 -5.23 -0.59
CA LEU A 263 22.03 -3.86 -0.64
C LEU A 263 23.48 -3.81 -1.13
N HIS A 264 24.32 -4.76 -0.72
CA HIS A 264 25.69 -4.87 -1.19
C HIS A 264 25.75 -5.21 -2.68
N ARG A 265 24.94 -6.19 -3.12
CA ARG A 265 24.82 -6.53 -4.55
C ARG A 265 24.33 -5.36 -5.38
N PHE A 266 23.39 -4.58 -4.86
CA PHE A 266 22.88 -3.37 -5.51
C PHE A 266 24.02 -2.36 -5.76
N PHE A 267 24.82 -2.05 -4.74
CA PHE A 267 25.94 -1.12 -4.89
C PHE A 267 27.09 -1.66 -5.76
N GLN A 268 27.23 -2.99 -5.86
CA GLN A 268 28.21 -3.63 -6.76
C GLN A 268 27.69 -3.86 -8.18
N LEU A 269 26.46 -3.45 -8.49
CA LEU A 269 25.81 -3.68 -9.79
C LEU A 269 25.65 -5.17 -10.14
N THR A 270 25.56 -6.04 -9.14
CA THR A 270 25.34 -7.49 -9.28
C THR A 270 23.95 -7.94 -8.82
N TYR A 271 23.06 -6.99 -8.56
CA TYR A 271 21.67 -7.25 -8.16
C TYR A 271 20.78 -7.69 -9.33
N ALA A 272 20.93 -7.03 -10.49
CA ALA A 272 20.10 -7.29 -11.67
C ALA A 272 20.35 -8.71 -12.23
N GLY A 273 19.35 -9.23 -12.95
CA GLY A 273 19.44 -10.55 -13.59
C GLY A 273 18.95 -11.66 -12.66
N ASP A 274 19.68 -12.77 -12.60
CA ASP A 274 19.22 -14.00 -11.91
C ASP A 274 18.87 -13.79 -10.43
N TYR A 275 19.59 -12.90 -9.75
CA TYR A 275 19.33 -12.59 -8.34
C TYR A 275 17.97 -11.91 -8.14
N GLU A 276 17.71 -10.82 -8.87
CA GLU A 276 16.41 -10.15 -8.88
C GLU A 276 15.29 -11.11 -9.30
N GLN A 277 15.48 -11.89 -10.37
CA GLN A 277 14.46 -12.82 -10.86
C GLN A 277 14.09 -13.91 -9.84
N ARG A 278 15.07 -14.41 -9.08
CA ARG A 278 14.82 -15.37 -8.00
C ARG A 278 13.93 -14.75 -6.91
N LEU A 279 14.25 -13.54 -6.46
CA LEU A 279 13.46 -12.84 -5.43
C LEU A 279 12.04 -12.55 -5.93
N LEU A 280 11.90 -12.10 -7.17
CA LEU A 280 10.60 -11.91 -7.81
C LEU A 280 9.82 -13.22 -7.90
N GLY A 281 10.47 -14.33 -8.25
CA GLY A 281 9.86 -15.66 -8.26
C GLY A 281 9.27 -16.03 -6.90
N GLU A 282 10.03 -15.87 -5.82
CA GLU A 282 9.54 -16.12 -4.46
C GLU A 282 8.37 -15.20 -4.09
N PHE A 283 8.46 -13.90 -4.42
CA PHE A 283 7.41 -12.92 -4.17
C PHE A 283 6.08 -13.29 -4.85
N MET A 284 6.13 -13.70 -6.12
CA MET A 284 4.94 -14.09 -6.88
C MET A 284 4.26 -15.36 -6.36
N THR A 285 4.96 -16.20 -5.61
CA THR A 285 4.35 -17.40 -4.99
C THR A 285 3.55 -17.11 -3.73
N VAL A 286 3.79 -15.97 -3.06
CA VAL A 286 3.14 -15.64 -1.79
C VAL A 286 1.79 -14.95 -2.00
N LEU A 287 1.68 -14.08 -3.00
CA LEU A 287 0.42 -13.41 -3.34
C LEU A 287 -0.48 -14.38 -4.11
N ARG A 288 -1.55 -14.84 -3.46
CA ARG A 288 -2.46 -15.83 -4.06
C ARG A 288 -3.25 -15.21 -5.21
N PRO A 289 -3.42 -15.94 -6.33
CA PRO A 289 -4.24 -15.48 -7.44
C PRO A 289 -5.71 -15.37 -7.02
N ASP A 290 -6.47 -14.63 -7.80
CA ASP A 290 -7.80 -14.21 -7.40
C ASP A 290 -8.84 -15.35 -7.35
N GLU A 291 -8.52 -16.49 -7.94
CA GLU A 291 -9.42 -17.62 -8.15
C GLU A 291 -9.59 -18.54 -6.92
N VAL A 292 -8.87 -18.30 -5.82
CA VAL A 292 -8.70 -19.29 -4.73
C VAL A 292 -9.90 -19.41 -3.76
N TRP A 293 -11.04 -18.74 -3.98
CA TRP A 293 -12.19 -18.80 -3.04
C TRP A 293 -13.50 -19.37 -3.62
N LEU A 294 -13.49 -19.96 -4.82
CA LEU A 294 -14.65 -20.69 -5.34
C LEU A 294 -14.78 -22.13 -4.84
N THR A 295 -13.83 -22.61 -4.02
CA THR A 295 -13.85 -23.97 -3.46
C THR A 295 -13.46 -23.95 -1.98
N ALA A 296 -14.43 -23.63 -1.12
CA ALA A 296 -14.48 -24.08 0.26
C ALA A 296 -15.96 -24.22 0.66
#